data_AF-A0A5J5B0C9-F1
#
_entry.id   AF-A0A5J5B0C9-F1
#
_cell.length_a   1.000
_cell.length_b   1.000
_cell.length_c   1.000
_cell.angle_alpha   90.00
_cell.angle_beta   90.00
_cell.angle_gamma   90.00
#
_symmetry.space_group_name_H-M   'P 1'
#
loop_
_entity.id
_entity.type
_entity.pdbx_description
1 polymer ?
#
loop_
_entity_poly.entity_id
_entity_poly.type
_entity_poly.pdbx_seq_one_letter_code
_entity_poly.pdbx_strand_id
1 'polypeptide(L)'
;MGNIRMMMRLQSLLCKVYVIYNDDGDIATYTIKAVDDPITLNKVLHFRLPKNIYTVNELVSLWEKKSGKTLERTYVLEEQLLKDIQVK
;
A
#
# COMPACT_ATOMS: atom_id res chain seq x y z
N MET A 1 -5.12 -11.50 35.92
CA MET A 1 -5.68 -10.68 34.81
C MET A 1 -4.63 -9.75 34.17
N GLY A 2 -3.34 -10.12 34.14
CA GLY A 2 -2.26 -9.17 33.81
C GLY A 2 -1.55 -9.31 32.47
N ASN A 3 -1.75 -10.39 31.69
CA ASN A 3 -0.82 -10.72 30.59
C ASN A 3 -1.41 -10.85 29.19
N ILE A 4 -2.71 -10.59 28.97
CA ILE A 4 -3.31 -10.67 27.62
C ILE A 4 -3.33 -9.28 26.95
N ARG A 5 -3.30 -8.19 27.71
CA ARG A 5 -3.41 -6.82 27.17
C ARG A 5 -2.12 -6.29 26.54
N MET A 6 -0.97 -6.91 26.82
CA MET A 6 0.33 -6.47 26.27
C MET A 6 0.65 -7.11 24.92
N MET A 7 0.05 -8.26 24.61
CA MET A 7 0.31 -9.00 23.36
C MET A 7 -0.30 -8.29 22.13
N MET A 8 -1.38 -7.53 22.31
CA MET A 8 -1.98 -6.72 21.23
C MET A 8 -1.15 -5.49 20.82
N ARG A 9 -0.16 -5.07 21.61
CA ARG A 9 0.74 -3.96 21.22
C ARG A 9 1.92 -4.40 20.33
N LEU A 10 2.21 -5.71 20.26
CA LEU A 10 3.38 -6.22 19.55
C LEU A 10 3.04 -6.75 18.14
N GLN A 11 1.81 -7.20 17.88
CA GLN A 11 1.44 -7.74 16.57
C GLN A 11 1.21 -6.66 15.49
N SER A 12 0.83 -5.42 15.85
CA SER A 12 0.61 -4.35 14.86
C SER A 12 1.90 -3.70 14.32
N LEU A 13 3.07 -4.07 14.86
CA LEU A 13 4.35 -3.43 14.53
C LEU A 13 5.24 -4.23 13.57
N LEU A 14 4.87 -5.46 13.19
CA LEU A 14 5.79 -6.36 12.49
C LEU A 14 5.56 -6.51 10.97
N CYS A 15 4.39 -6.18 10.42
CA CYS A 15 4.16 -6.28 8.98
C CYS A 15 4.07 -4.89 8.33
N LYS A 16 5.17 -4.44 7.71
CA LYS A 16 5.14 -3.28 6.81
C LYS A 16 4.64 -3.74 5.43
N VAL A 17 3.43 -3.32 5.06
CA VAL A 17 2.88 -3.55 3.73
C VAL A 17 3.29 -2.40 2.80
N TYR A 18 4.05 -2.72 1.76
CA TYR A 18 4.40 -1.79 0.71
C TYR A 18 3.40 -1.87 -0.43
N VAL A 19 2.99 -0.70 -0.92
CA VAL A 19 2.10 -0.54 -2.06
C VAL A 19 2.84 0.28 -3.12
N ILE A 20 2.60 -0.05 -4.40
CA ILE A 20 3.18 0.68 -5.53
C ILE A 20 2.09 1.56 -6.11
N TYR A 21 2.36 2.86 -6.17
CA TYR A 21 1.44 3.85 -6.73
C TYR A 21 1.93 4.25 -8.12
N ASN A 22 1.07 4.18 -9.13
CA ASN A 22 1.42 4.61 -10.48
C ASN A 22 0.39 5.64 -10.93
N ASP A 23 0.85 6.65 -11.65
CA ASP A 23 -0.04 7.59 -12.34
C ASP A 23 -0.60 6.93 -13.61
N ASP A 24 -1.84 7.25 -13.96
CA ASP A 24 -2.51 6.67 -15.12
C ASP A 24 -1.77 6.97 -16.42
N GLY A 25 -1.13 8.15 -16.54
CA GLY A 25 -0.33 8.52 -17.70
C GLY A 25 0.94 7.67 -17.85
N ASP A 26 1.59 7.36 -16.73
CA ASP A 26 2.75 6.45 -16.73
C ASP A 26 2.31 5.03 -17.14
N ILE A 27 1.20 4.54 -16.57
CA ILE A 27 0.65 3.22 -16.93
C ILE A 27 0.40 3.15 -18.44
N ALA A 28 -0.33 4.11 -19.01
CA ALA A 28 -0.63 4.15 -20.43
C ALA A 28 0.64 4.17 -21.29
N THR A 29 1.61 5.01 -20.91
CA THR A 29 2.89 5.14 -21.63
C THR A 29 3.66 3.83 -21.66
N TYR A 30 3.79 3.16 -20.52
CA TYR A 30 4.53 1.89 -20.46
C TYR A 30 3.74 0.74 -21.08
N THR A 31 2.42 0.75 -21.04
CA THR A 31 1.59 -0.24 -21.75
C THR A 31 1.79 -0.15 -23.26
N ILE A 32 1.79 1.05 -23.85
CA ILE A 32 2.05 1.23 -25.29
C ILE A 32 3.46 0.74 -25.63
N LYS A 33 4.47 1.12 -24.83
CA LYS A 33 5.85 0.64 -25.04
C LYS A 33 5.97 -0.88 -24.94
N ALA A 34 5.18 -1.51 -24.08
CA ALA A 34 5.20 -2.96 -23.90
C ALA A 34 4.55 -3.74 -25.05
N VAL A 35 3.76 -3.09 -25.93
CA VAL A 35 3.20 -3.74 -27.12
C VAL A 35 4.27 -4.00 -28.17
N ASP A 36 5.20 -3.06 -28.34
CA ASP A 36 6.23 -3.12 -29.40
C ASP A 36 7.51 -3.84 -28.95
N ASP A 37 7.70 -4.08 -27.65
CA ASP A 37 8.91 -4.70 -27.12
C ASP A 37 8.87 -6.24 -27.28
N PRO A 38 9.80 -6.87 -28.02
CA PRO A 38 9.82 -8.33 -28.14
C PRO A 38 10.04 -9.05 -26.80
N ILE A 39 10.62 -8.40 -25.79
CA ILE A 39 10.91 -9.06 -24.50
C ILE A 39 9.66 -9.25 -23.63
N THR A 40 8.58 -8.51 -23.88
CA THR A 40 7.32 -8.56 -23.13
C THR A 40 6.31 -9.54 -23.74
N LEU A 41 6.60 -10.10 -24.92
CA LEU A 41 5.75 -11.09 -25.58
C LEU A 41 5.47 -12.28 -24.65
N ASN A 42 4.19 -12.58 -24.42
CA ASN A 42 3.70 -13.66 -23.56
C ASN A 42 4.18 -13.57 -22.09
N LYS A 43 4.41 -12.36 -21.57
CA LYS A 43 4.81 -12.14 -20.17
C LYS A 43 3.88 -11.19 -19.43
N VAL A 44 3.90 -11.27 -18.11
CA VAL A 44 3.23 -10.33 -17.21
C VAL A 44 4.21 -9.21 -16.88
N LEU A 45 3.80 -7.96 -17.15
CA LEU A 45 4.57 -6.77 -16.81
C LEU A 45 4.16 -6.26 -15.43
N HIS A 46 5.12 -6.14 -14.51
CA HIS A 46 4.90 -5.55 -13.19
C HIS A 46 5.46 -4.13 -13.12
N PHE A 47 4.61 -3.14 -12.94
CA PHE A 47 5.01 -1.75 -12.73
C PHE A 47 5.55 -1.58 -11.30
N ARG A 48 6.87 -1.60 -11.14
CA ARG A 48 7.56 -1.38 -9.86
C ARG A 48 8.50 -0.18 -9.96
N LEU A 49 7.93 1.02 -10.09
CA LEU A 49 8.72 2.25 -10.13
C LEU A 49 9.34 2.48 -8.73
N PRO A 50 10.68 2.51 -8.59
CA PRO A 50 11.36 2.46 -7.29
C PRO A 50 11.06 3.67 -6.41
N LYS A 51 10.70 4.81 -7.01
CA LYS A 51 10.34 6.03 -6.27
C LYS A 51 8.89 6.05 -5.80
N ASN A 52 8.05 5.13 -6.25
CA ASN A 52 6.61 5.15 -5.94
C ASN A 52 6.19 3.99 -5.03
N ILE A 53 7.16 3.37 -4.36
CA ILE A 53 6.92 2.30 -3.40
C ILE A 53 6.80 2.92 -2.01
N TYR A 54 5.60 2.89 -1.44
CA TYR A 54 5.33 3.49 -0.15
C TYR A 54 4.43 2.59 0.70
N THR A 55 4.65 2.61 2.01
CA THR A 55 3.64 2.13 2.97
C THR A 55 2.51 3.15 3.10
N VAL A 56 1.33 2.73 3.55
CA VAL A 56 0.20 3.65 3.79
C VAL A 56 0.58 4.74 4.79
N ASN A 57 1.35 4.41 5.82
CA ASN A 57 1.82 5.38 6.82
C ASN A 57 2.77 6.43 6.22
N GLU A 58 3.65 6.03 5.29
CA GLU A 58 4.53 6.96 4.57
C GLU A 58 3.71 7.85 3.64
N LEU A 59 2.72 7.30 2.93
CA LEU A 59 1.82 8.07 2.06
C LEU A 59 1.04 9.14 2.84
N VAL A 60 0.45 8.77 3.99
CA VAL A 60 -0.25 9.73 4.85
C VAL A 60 0.72 10.81 5.35
N SER A 61 1.93 10.44 5.73
CA SER A 61 2.94 11.42 6.20
C SER A 61 3.38 12.38 5.08
N LEU A 62 3.48 11.90 3.83
CA LEU A 62 3.73 12.76 2.66
C LEU A 62 2.55 13.71 2.41
N TRP A 63 1.32 13.23 2.57
CA TRP A 63 0.11 14.05 2.42
C TRP A 63 0.00 15.13 3.50
N GLU A 64 0.29 14.81 4.76
CA GLU A 64 0.32 15.77 5.87
C GLU A 64 1.37 16.85 5.62
N LYS A 65 2.56 16.47 5.14
CA LYS A 65 3.62 17.41 4.75
C LYS A 65 3.17 18.33 3.61
N LYS A 66 2.47 17.80 2.60
CA LYS A 66 1.98 18.58 1.45
C LYS A 66 0.82 19.50 1.83
N SER A 67 -0.07 19.04 2.70
CA SER A 67 -1.29 19.75 3.10
C SER A 67 -1.09 20.71 4.27
N GLY A 68 0.02 20.57 5.01
CA GLY A 68 0.32 21.35 6.21
C GLY A 68 -0.60 21.07 7.40
N LYS A 69 -1.35 19.97 7.36
CA LYS A 69 -2.32 19.58 8.40
C LYS A 69 -2.00 18.18 8.90
N THR A 70 -2.11 17.99 10.21
CA THR A 70 -2.01 16.67 10.84
C THR A 70 -3.38 15.98 10.76
N LEU A 71 -3.40 14.70 10.39
CA LEU A 71 -4.61 13.90 10.32
C LEU A 71 -4.70 12.98 11.55
N GLU A 72 -5.92 12.76 12.04
CA GLU A 72 -6.15 11.72 13.03
C GLU A 72 -6.03 10.35 12.37
N ARG A 73 -5.24 9.45 12.97
CA ARG A 73 -4.97 8.12 12.42
C ARG A 73 -5.67 7.05 13.25
N THR A 74 -6.64 6.38 12.65
CA THR A 74 -7.26 5.18 13.21
C THR A 74 -6.66 3.95 12.53
N TYR A 75 -6.10 3.04 13.31
CA TYR A 75 -5.56 1.78 12.81
C TYR A 75 -6.61 0.68 12.94
N VAL A 76 -6.85 -0.04 11.84
CA VAL A 76 -7.78 -1.17 11.80
C VAL A 76 -6.97 -2.48 11.84
N LEU A 77 -7.42 -3.43 12.65
CA LEU A 77 -6.79 -4.75 12.75
C LEU A 77 -7.27 -5.67 11.63
N GLU A 78 -6.43 -6.62 11.24
CA GLU A 78 -6.75 -7.62 10.22
C GLU A 78 -8.04 -8.39 10.55
N GLU A 79 -8.20 -8.85 11.79
CA GLU A 79 -9.41 -9.58 12.23
C GLU A 79 -10.69 -8.75 12.08
N GLN A 80 -10.60 -7.45 12.32
CA GLN A 80 -11.73 -6.54 12.14
C GLN A 80 -12.05 -6.37 10.65
N LEU A 81 -11.02 -6.14 9.83
CA LEU A 81 -11.16 -6.04 8.37
C LEU A 81 -11.78 -7.31 7.75
N LEU A 82 -11.34 -8.50 8.19
CA LEU A 82 -11.85 -9.77 7.71
C LEU A 82 -13.33 -9.97 8.06
N LYS A 83 -13.77 -9.55 9.25
CA LYS A 83 -15.19 -9.58 9.63
C LYS A 83 -16.02 -8.64 8.77
N ASP A 84 -15.54 -7.43 8.51
CA ASP A 84 -16.25 -6.45 7.69
C ASP A 84 -16.45 -6.92 6.24
N ILE A 85 -15.48 -7.67 5.69
CA ILE A 85 -15.57 -8.23 4.32
C ILE A 85 -16.58 -9.39 4.25
N GLN A 86 -16.64 -10.25 5.27
CA GLN A 86 -17.51 -11.44 5.28
C GLN A 86 -19.01 -11.12 5.45
N VAL A 87 -19.34 -9.90 5.88
CA VAL A 87 -20.72 -9.47 6.16
C VAL A 87 -21.41 -8.89 4.90
N LYS A 88 -20.73 -8.83 3.76
CA LYS A 88 -21.32 -8.53 2.44
C LYS A 88 -21.76 -9.79 1.71
#